data_AF-A0A9X7X2W1-F1
#
_entry.id   AF-A0A9X7X2W1-F1
#
_cell.length_a   1.000
_cell.length_b   1.000
_cell.length_c   1.000
_cell.angle_alpha   90.00
_cell.angle_beta   90.00
_cell.angle_gamma   90.00
#
_symmetry.space_group_name_H-M   'P 1'
#
loop_
_entity.id
_entity.type
_entity.pdbx_description
1 polymer ?
#
loop_
_entity_poly.entity_id
_entity_poly.type
_entity_poly.pdbx_seq_one_letter_code
_entity_poly.pdbx_strand_id
1 'polypeptide(L)'
;MFNQLVKIIPNLFTIGNLLCGVFSITLNMSEYLGTASILIFFSAVLDFLDGRIARKLKVNSEFGVELDSLADIVSFGVAPALLFHTIATPSILTSLAFILFPTMGALRLAKFSIKPTIGYFKGLPIPAAGLSLAGMALFSYSNAWITLILALLMVSPIRFKKF
;
A
#
# COMPACT_ATOMS: atom_id res chain seq x y z
N MET A 1 -21.63 15.70 19.45
CA MET A 1 -22.02 15.08 18.16
C MET A 1 -21.15 15.57 17.00
N PHE A 2 -20.96 16.89 16.81
CA PHE A 2 -20.15 17.45 15.70
C PHE A 2 -18.68 16.94 15.66
N ASN A 3 -18.00 16.85 16.81
CA ASN A 3 -16.62 16.31 16.88
C ASN A 3 -16.50 14.81 16.53
N GLN A 4 -17.58 14.03 16.59
CA GLN A 4 -17.58 12.63 16.15
C GLN A 4 -17.73 12.53 14.63
N LEU A 5 -18.55 13.39 14.01
CA LEU A 5 -18.66 13.47 12.55
C LEU A 5 -17.34 13.85 11.89
N VAL A 6 -16.62 14.82 12.46
CA VAL A 6 -15.30 15.24 11.96
C VAL A 6 -14.24 14.12 12.07
N LYS A 7 -14.40 13.21 13.04
CA LYS A 7 -13.57 11.98 13.21
C LYS A 7 -13.84 10.90 12.18
N ILE A 8 -15.05 10.87 11.62
CA ILE A 8 -15.46 9.83 10.67
C ILE A 8 -14.96 10.15 9.25
N ILE A 9 -14.76 11.43 8.92
CA ILE A 9 -14.37 11.87 7.58
C ILE A 9 -13.07 11.19 7.11
N PRO A 10 -11.93 11.22 7.84
CA PRO A 10 -10.71 10.53 7.41
C PRO A 10 -10.93 9.03 7.24
N ASN A 11 -11.60 8.39 8.20
CA ASN A 11 -11.86 6.95 8.16
C ASN A 11 -12.68 6.52 6.95
N LEU A 12 -13.59 7.36 6.44
CA LEU A 12 -14.35 7.07 5.22
C LEU A 12 -13.44 7.03 3.98
N PHE A 13 -12.44 7.91 3.91
CA PHE A 13 -11.47 7.88 2.83
C PHE A 13 -10.55 6.65 2.94
N THR A 14 -10.14 6.27 4.16
CA THR A 14 -9.37 5.04 4.40
C THR A 14 -10.16 3.79 4.01
N ILE A 15 -11.46 3.74 4.32
CA ILE A 15 -12.35 2.68 3.85
C ILE A 15 -12.46 2.71 2.32
N GLY A 16 -12.53 3.90 1.71
CA GLY A 16 -12.49 4.06 0.26
C GLY A 16 -11.22 3.50 -0.37
N ASN A 17 -10.05 3.76 0.24
CA ASN A 17 -8.76 3.17 -0.16
C ASN A 17 -8.85 1.64 -0.12
N LEU A 18 -9.28 1.08 1.01
CA LEU A 18 -9.44 -0.38 1.18
C LEU A 18 -10.40 -0.98 0.13
N LEU A 19 -11.54 -0.34 -0.13
CA LEU A 19 -12.50 -0.79 -1.14
C LEU A 19 -11.86 -0.82 -2.54
N CYS A 20 -11.05 0.18 -2.90
CA CYS A 20 -10.33 0.19 -4.17
C CYS A 20 -9.33 -0.96 -4.26
N GLY A 21 -8.61 -1.26 -3.17
CA GLY A 21 -7.71 -2.41 -3.10
C GLY A 21 -8.43 -3.74 -3.30
N VAL A 22 -9.57 -3.95 -2.63
CA VAL A 22 -10.37 -5.18 -2.79
C VAL A 22 -10.96 -5.28 -4.19
N PHE A 23 -11.47 -4.18 -4.76
CA PHE A 23 -11.96 -4.16 -6.14
C PHE A 23 -10.85 -4.42 -7.17
N SER A 24 -9.62 -3.94 -6.91
CA SER A 24 -8.47 -4.28 -7.75
C SER A 24 -8.21 -5.79 -7.75
N ILE A 25 -8.37 -6.46 -6.62
CA ILE A 25 -8.19 -7.92 -6.52
C ILE A 25 -9.26 -8.65 -7.33
N THR A 26 -10.53 -8.24 -7.21
CA THR A 26 -11.62 -8.89 -7.97
C THR A 26 -11.50 -8.68 -9.47
N LEU A 27 -11.09 -7.48 -9.92
CA LEU A 27 -10.82 -7.20 -11.33
C LEU A 27 -9.60 -7.97 -11.84
N ASN A 28 -8.57 -8.14 -11.02
CA ASN A 28 -7.41 -8.98 -11.36
C ASN A 28 -7.83 -10.43 -11.63
N MET A 29 -8.69 -11.00 -10.78
CA MET A 29 -9.23 -12.35 -10.95
C MET A 29 -10.11 -12.49 -12.20
N SER A 30 -10.67 -11.37 -12.69
CA SER A 30 -11.49 -11.29 -13.89
C SER A 30 -10.68 -10.91 -15.14
N GLU A 31 -9.34 -10.96 -15.06
CA GLU A 31 -8.38 -10.61 -16.12
C GLU A 31 -8.40 -9.14 -16.60
N TYR A 32 -9.09 -8.25 -15.88
CA TYR A 32 -9.09 -6.80 -16.17
C TYR A 32 -7.89 -6.10 -15.53
N LEU A 33 -6.68 -6.48 -15.93
CA LEU A 33 -5.41 -6.06 -15.33
C LEU A 33 -5.17 -4.54 -15.38
N GLY A 34 -5.52 -3.90 -16.50
CA GLY A 34 -5.35 -2.45 -16.67
C GLY A 34 -6.22 -1.66 -15.68
N THR A 35 -7.50 -2.02 -15.58
CA THR A 35 -8.46 -1.39 -14.66
C THR A 35 -8.10 -1.65 -13.20
N ALA A 36 -7.67 -2.88 -12.88
CA ALA A 36 -7.17 -3.23 -11.55
C ALA A 36 -5.95 -2.37 -11.15
N SER A 37 -4.99 -2.21 -12.07
CA SER A 37 -3.82 -1.37 -11.83
C SER A 37 -4.21 0.10 -11.57
N ILE A 38 -5.13 0.65 -12.36
CA ILE A 38 -5.65 2.03 -12.20
C ILE A 38 -6.32 2.22 -10.83
N LEU A 39 -7.03 1.21 -10.31
CA LEU A 39 -7.65 1.30 -8.98
C LEU A 39 -6.62 1.45 -7.86
N ILE A 40 -5.42 0.88 -7.98
CA ILE A 40 -4.34 1.07 -7.00
C ILE A 40 -3.80 2.51 -7.07
N PHE A 41 -3.72 3.10 -8.26
CA PHE A 41 -3.40 4.54 -8.38
C PHE A 41 -4.47 5.40 -7.72
N PHE A 42 -5.75 5.03 -7.88
CA PHE A 42 -6.85 5.74 -7.25
C PHE A 42 -6.83 5.58 -5.71
N SER A 43 -6.49 4.40 -5.22
CA SER A 43 -6.36 4.12 -3.79
C SER A 43 -5.26 4.97 -3.14
N ALA A 44 -4.13 5.21 -3.84
CA ALA A 44 -3.08 6.13 -3.40
C ALA A 44 -3.53 7.59 -3.32
N VAL A 45 -4.44 8.02 -4.18
CA VAL A 45 -5.03 9.37 -4.09
C VAL A 45 -5.88 9.49 -2.83
N LEU A 46 -6.69 8.46 -2.50
CA LEU A 46 -7.54 8.45 -1.31
C LEU A 46 -6.71 8.44 -0.02
N ASP A 47 -5.67 7.61 0.04
CA ASP A 47 -4.66 7.54 1.12
C ASP A 47 -3.94 8.89 1.34
N PHE A 48 -3.62 9.58 0.25
CA PHE A 48 -3.00 10.88 0.38
C PHE A 48 -3.97 11.95 0.93
N LEU A 49 -5.24 11.85 0.56
CA LEU A 49 -6.29 12.75 1.00
C LEU A 49 -6.64 12.52 2.47
N ASP A 50 -6.80 11.27 2.91
CA ASP A 50 -7.17 10.95 4.28
C ASP A 50 -6.11 11.42 5.29
N GLY A 51 -4.83 11.21 5.00
CA GLY A 51 -3.72 11.64 5.84
C GLY A 51 -3.58 13.15 5.87
N ARG A 52 -3.91 13.85 4.76
CA ARG A 52 -3.97 15.33 4.76
C ARG A 52 -5.14 15.86 5.56
N ILE A 53 -6.31 15.24 5.44
CA ILE A 53 -7.53 15.66 6.12
C ILE A 53 -7.42 15.40 7.63
N ALA A 54 -6.93 14.24 8.06
CA ALA A 54 -6.66 13.91 9.46
C ALA A 54 -5.71 14.93 10.12
N ARG A 55 -4.61 15.29 9.42
CA ARG A 55 -3.66 16.32 9.88
C ARG A 55 -4.29 17.72 9.97
N LYS A 56 -5.07 18.13 8.96
CA LYS A 56 -5.72 19.46 8.94
C LYS A 56 -6.77 19.60 10.04
N LEU A 57 -7.54 18.54 10.29
CA LEU A 57 -8.57 18.53 11.31
C LEU A 57 -7.99 18.35 12.73
N LYS A 58 -6.70 18.02 12.86
CA LYS A 58 -6.05 17.63 14.14
C LYS A 58 -6.77 16.47 14.81
N VAL A 59 -7.31 15.57 14.00
CA VAL A 59 -8.09 14.42 14.44
C VAL A 59 -7.33 13.17 14.03
N ASN A 60 -6.35 12.79 14.85
CA ASN A 60 -5.67 11.51 14.74
C ASN A 60 -6.22 10.61 15.85
N SER A 61 -7.09 9.66 15.50
CA SER A 61 -7.52 8.61 16.42
C SER A 61 -6.59 7.40 16.28
N GLU A 62 -6.29 6.72 17.39
CA GLU A 62 -5.51 5.47 17.37
C GLU A 62 -6.17 4.43 16.45
N PHE A 63 -7.50 4.35 16.48
CA PHE A 63 -8.27 3.50 15.57
C PHE A 63 -8.03 3.84 14.09
N GLY A 64 -8.00 5.12 13.72
CA GLY A 64 -7.78 5.54 12.34
C GLY A 64 -6.39 5.18 11.83
N VAL A 65 -5.37 5.26 12.70
CA VAL A 65 -3.99 4.89 12.36
C VAL A 65 -3.85 3.39 12.11
N GLU A 66 -4.51 2.56 12.94
CA GLU A 66 -4.52 1.11 12.73
C GLU A 66 -5.35 0.73 11.49
N LEU A 67 -6.48 1.39 11.25
CA LEU A 67 -7.31 1.19 10.06
C LEU A 67 -6.54 1.53 8.77
N ASP A 68 -5.79 2.63 8.78
CA ASP A 68 -4.93 3.07 7.69
C ASP A 68 -3.87 2.02 7.35
N SER A 69 -3.19 1.50 8.37
CA SER A 69 -2.20 0.43 8.21
C SER A 69 -2.81 -0.85 7.62
N LEU A 70 -4.04 -1.22 8.03
CA LEU A 70 -4.76 -2.37 7.49
C LEU A 70 -5.25 -2.14 6.05
N ALA A 71 -5.64 -0.91 5.70
CA ALA A 71 -5.99 -0.55 4.33
C ALA A 71 -4.76 -0.58 3.41
N ASP A 72 -3.64 -0.02 3.87
CA ASP A 72 -2.37 0.04 3.17
C ASP A 72 -1.86 -1.35 2.75
N ILE A 73 -1.90 -2.33 3.67
CA ILE A 73 -1.42 -3.68 3.36
C ILE A 73 -2.26 -4.35 2.27
N VAL A 74 -3.57 -4.11 2.24
CA VAL A 74 -4.45 -4.69 1.22
C VAL A 74 -4.26 -3.98 -0.12
N SER A 75 -4.35 -2.65 -0.13
CA SER A 75 -4.33 -1.84 -1.36
C SER A 75 -2.96 -1.75 -2.03
N PHE A 76 -1.89 -1.69 -1.25
CA PHE A 76 -0.53 -1.50 -1.78
C PHE A 76 0.40 -2.68 -1.52
N GLY A 77 0.03 -3.62 -0.65
CA GLY A 77 0.79 -4.85 -0.44
C GLY A 77 0.24 -5.99 -1.27
N VAL A 78 -0.99 -6.43 -0.95
CA VAL A 78 -1.59 -7.65 -1.51
C VAL A 78 -2.09 -7.45 -2.94
N ALA A 79 -2.85 -6.38 -3.21
CA ALA A 79 -3.42 -6.15 -4.54
C ALA A 79 -2.36 -6.02 -5.64
N PRO A 80 -1.28 -5.22 -5.48
CA PRO A 80 -0.24 -5.12 -6.50
C PRO A 80 0.59 -6.40 -6.62
N ALA A 81 0.83 -7.12 -5.52
CA ALA A 81 1.53 -8.40 -5.55
C ALA A 81 0.76 -9.45 -6.37
N LEU A 82 -0.56 -9.48 -6.24
CA LEU A 82 -1.42 -10.35 -7.04
C LEU A 82 -1.37 -9.97 -8.53
N LEU A 83 -1.41 -8.68 -8.85
CA LEU A 83 -1.25 -8.21 -10.24
C LEU A 83 0.09 -8.62 -10.83
N PHE A 84 1.17 -8.53 -10.05
CA PHE A 84 2.48 -9.00 -10.46
C PHE A 84 2.48 -10.52 -10.71
N HIS A 85 1.86 -11.30 -9.82
CA HIS A 85 1.81 -12.76 -9.97
C HIS A 85 1.03 -13.20 -11.21
N THR A 86 -0.04 -12.50 -11.58
CA THR A 86 -0.84 -12.83 -12.78
C THR A 86 -0.11 -12.51 -14.09
N ILE A 87 0.72 -11.47 -14.14
CA ILE A 87 1.48 -11.10 -15.36
C ILE A 87 2.83 -11.83 -15.46
N ALA A 88 3.37 -12.32 -14.35
CA ALA A 88 4.70 -12.89 -14.31
C ALA A 88 4.69 -14.34 -14.79
N THR A 89 5.76 -14.73 -15.50
CA THR A 89 5.95 -16.14 -15.88
C THR A 89 6.05 -17.01 -14.63
N PRO A 90 5.32 -18.14 -14.56
CA PRO A 90 5.33 -18.99 -13.37
C PRO A 90 6.74 -19.54 -13.13
N SER A 91 7.30 -19.23 -11.96
CA SER A 91 8.62 -19.67 -11.54
C SER A 91 8.70 -19.65 -10.01
N ILE A 92 9.64 -20.42 -9.44
CA ILE A 92 9.88 -20.41 -8.00
C ILE A 92 10.22 -18.99 -7.52
N LEU A 93 10.94 -18.22 -8.35
CA LEU A 93 11.35 -16.85 -8.02
C LEU A 93 10.15 -15.88 -7.99
N THR A 94 9.21 -16.01 -8.92
CA THR A 94 8.01 -15.15 -8.95
C THR A 94 7.06 -15.47 -7.81
N SER A 95 6.87 -16.76 -7.47
CA SER A 95 6.13 -17.16 -6.27
C SER A 95 6.79 -16.62 -4.99
N LEU A 96 8.12 -16.68 -4.89
CA LEU A 96 8.85 -16.15 -3.73
C LEU A 96 8.67 -14.62 -3.63
N ALA A 97 8.79 -13.89 -4.73
CA ALA A 97 8.59 -12.45 -4.75
C ALA A 97 7.15 -12.06 -4.36
N PHE A 98 6.15 -12.81 -4.85
CA PHE A 98 4.75 -12.62 -4.50
C PHE A 98 4.48 -12.79 -3.00
N ILE A 99 5.11 -13.77 -2.34
CA ILE A 99 4.95 -14.02 -0.90
C ILE A 99 5.72 -12.97 -0.09
N LEU A 100 6.95 -12.65 -0.50
CA LEU A 100 7.82 -11.73 0.23
C LEU A 100 7.32 -10.29 0.21
N PHE A 101 6.72 -9.83 -0.89
CA PHE A 101 6.29 -8.44 -1.02
C PHE A 101 5.26 -7.99 0.06
N PRO A 102 4.09 -8.64 0.22
CA PRO A 102 3.14 -8.28 1.26
C PRO A 102 3.66 -8.63 2.67
N THR A 103 4.43 -9.70 2.86
CA THR A 103 4.96 -10.03 4.20
C THR A 103 5.97 -9.00 4.69
N MET A 104 6.85 -8.51 3.82
CA MET A 104 7.78 -7.43 4.14
C MET A 104 7.04 -6.10 4.35
N GLY A 105 5.99 -5.83 3.57
CA GLY A 105 5.08 -4.70 3.80
C GLY A 105 4.43 -4.74 5.19
N ALA A 106 3.88 -5.89 5.59
CA ALA A 106 3.27 -6.06 6.91
C ALA A 106 4.29 -5.87 8.05
N LEU A 107 5.50 -6.43 7.91
CA LEU A 107 6.59 -6.24 8.88
C LEU A 107 7.01 -4.78 9.02
N ARG A 108 7.00 -4.01 7.92
CA ARG A 108 7.25 -2.57 7.95
C ARG A 108 6.17 -1.85 8.74
N LEU A 109 4.89 -2.06 8.42
CA LEU A 109 3.77 -1.40 9.13
C LEU A 109 3.77 -1.70 10.62
N ALA A 110 3.93 -2.97 10.99
CA ALA A 110 4.01 -3.38 12.40
C ALA A 110 5.15 -2.68 13.15
N LYS A 111 6.32 -2.49 12.51
CA LYS A 111 7.43 -1.73 13.10
C LYS A 111 7.11 -0.25 13.28
N PHE A 112 6.33 0.34 12.37
CA PHE A 112 5.89 1.73 12.45
C PHE A 112 4.82 1.95 13.52
N SER A 113 3.88 1.02 13.72
CA SER A 113 2.88 1.11 14.79
C SER A 113 3.51 1.11 16.20
N ILE A 114 4.58 0.32 16.41
CA ILE A 114 5.20 0.18 17.75
C ILE A 114 6.20 1.30 18.07
N LYS A 115 6.83 1.93 17.06
CA LYS A 115 7.82 3.00 17.25
C LYS A 115 7.50 4.21 16.38
N PRO A 116 6.69 5.17 16.86
CA PRO A 116 6.50 6.44 16.16
C PRO A 116 7.86 7.15 16.09
N THR A 117 8.49 7.09 14.92
CA THR A 117 9.86 7.60 14.73
C THR A 117 9.80 9.11 14.56
N ILE A 118 10.24 9.84 15.58
CA ILE A 118 10.42 11.30 15.50
C ILE A 118 11.63 11.58 14.59
N GLY A 119 11.39 12.19 13.43
CA GLY A 119 12.42 12.87 12.63
C GLY A 119 13.07 12.13 11.45
N TYR A 120 12.90 10.80 11.30
CA TYR A 120 13.50 10.05 10.19
C TYR A 120 12.52 9.04 9.59
N PHE A 121 12.29 9.11 8.27
CA PHE A 121 11.66 8.01 7.54
C PHE A 121 12.69 6.88 7.36
N LYS A 122 12.36 5.68 7.86
CA LYS A 122 13.13 4.46 7.62
C LYS A 122 12.41 3.61 6.57
N GLY A 123 13.10 3.31 5.48
CA GLY A 123 12.59 2.45 4.40
C GLY A 123 11.64 3.15 3.42
N LEU A 124 11.34 2.44 2.33
CA LEU A 124 10.46 2.89 1.25
C LEU A 124 8.98 2.88 1.70
N PRO A 125 8.15 3.89 1.37
CA PRO A 125 6.71 3.85 1.62
C PRO A 125 6.07 2.66 0.92
N ILE A 126 5.19 1.94 1.61
CA ILE A 126 4.37 0.87 1.03
C ILE A 126 3.54 1.38 -0.16
N PRO A 127 2.88 2.56 -0.08
CA PRO A 127 2.20 3.12 -1.24
C PRO A 127 3.14 3.31 -2.44
N ALA A 128 4.38 3.78 -2.22
CA ALA A 128 5.34 3.99 -3.31
C ALA A 128 5.76 2.67 -3.98
N ALA A 129 5.95 1.61 -3.20
CA ALA A 129 6.30 0.30 -3.73
C ALA A 129 5.11 -0.44 -4.35
N GLY A 130 3.89 -0.25 -3.81
CA GLY A 130 2.67 -0.78 -4.41
C GLY A 130 2.36 -0.12 -5.76
N LEU A 131 2.54 1.19 -5.85
CA LEU A 131 2.37 1.96 -7.09
C LEU A 131 3.39 1.57 -8.16
N SER A 132 4.64 1.26 -7.78
CA SER A 132 5.63 0.80 -8.76
C SER A 132 5.26 -0.58 -9.32
N LEU A 133 4.76 -1.51 -8.50
CA LEU A 133 4.22 -2.79 -8.99
C LEU A 133 2.97 -2.59 -9.87
N ALA A 134 2.05 -1.72 -9.46
CA ALA A 134 0.85 -1.41 -10.25
C ALA A 134 1.22 -0.78 -11.60
N GLY A 135 2.24 0.09 -11.63
CA GLY A 135 2.77 0.65 -12.87
C GLY A 135 3.38 -0.42 -13.78
N MET A 136 4.17 -1.34 -13.22
CA MET A 136 4.70 -2.50 -13.94
C MET A 136 3.56 -3.32 -14.58
N ALA A 137 2.50 -3.61 -13.81
CA ALA A 137 1.33 -4.33 -14.30
C ALA A 137 0.56 -3.57 -15.39
N LEU A 138 0.43 -2.24 -15.27
CA LEU A 138 -0.23 -1.40 -16.26
C LEU A 138 0.46 -1.46 -17.64
N PHE A 139 1.79 -1.55 -17.67
CA PHE A 139 2.58 -1.69 -18.90
C PHE A 139 2.84 -3.17 -19.28
N SER A 140 2.18 -4.12 -18.63
CA SER A 140 2.38 -5.56 -18.83
C SER A 140 3.85 -6.00 -18.71
N TYR A 141 4.63 -5.30 -17.90
CA TYR A 141 6.04 -5.59 -17.65
C TYR A 141 6.18 -6.27 -16.29
N SER A 142 6.90 -7.39 -16.22
CA SER A 142 7.11 -8.13 -14.98
C SER A 142 8.59 -8.46 -14.78
N ASN A 143 9.09 -8.21 -13.57
CA ASN A 143 10.46 -8.52 -13.22
C ASN A 143 10.58 -8.89 -11.73
N ALA A 144 10.83 -10.17 -11.46
CA ALA A 144 10.88 -10.72 -10.11
C ALA A 144 12.02 -10.14 -9.26
N TRP A 145 13.13 -9.75 -9.88
CA TRP A 145 14.23 -9.11 -9.15
C TRP A 145 13.84 -7.74 -8.65
N ILE A 146 13.15 -6.95 -9.47
CA ILE A 146 12.66 -5.62 -9.08
C ILE A 146 11.68 -5.73 -7.92
N THR A 147 10.73 -6.66 -7.99
CA THR A 147 9.75 -6.87 -6.91
C THR A 147 10.41 -7.33 -5.61
N LEU A 148 11.44 -8.17 -5.69
CA LEU A 148 12.17 -8.64 -4.51
C LEU A 148 13.05 -7.54 -3.90
N ILE A 149 13.68 -6.71 -4.74
CA ILE A 149 14.41 -5.51 -4.31
C ILE A 149 13.46 -4.52 -3.63
N LEU A 150 12.27 -4.29 -4.18
CA LEU A 150 11.24 -3.43 -3.57
C LEU A 150 10.79 -3.97 -2.22
N ALA A 151 10.53 -5.28 -2.11
CA ALA A 151 10.17 -5.93 -0.86
C ALA A 151 11.27 -5.78 0.22
N LEU A 152 12.53 -6.00 -0.16
CA LEU A 152 13.66 -5.81 0.75
C LEU A 152 13.84 -4.34 1.14
N LEU A 153 13.64 -3.39 0.22
CA LEU A 153 13.73 -1.95 0.49
C LEU A 153 12.66 -1.45 1.47
N MET A 154 11.49 -2.08 1.53
CA MET A 154 10.45 -1.74 2.52
C MET A 154 10.93 -2.00 3.96
N VAL A 155 11.66 -3.10 4.18
CA VAL A 155 12.16 -3.52 5.51
C VAL A 155 13.59 -3.04 5.78
N SER A 156 14.30 -2.62 4.73
CA SER A 156 15.67 -2.16 4.80
C SER A 156 15.80 -0.95 5.73
N PRO A 157 16.79 -0.94 6.65
CA PRO A 157 17.02 0.15 7.59
C PRO A 157 17.69 1.38 6.94
N ILE A 158 17.57 1.56 5.62
CA ILE A 158 18.12 2.72 4.91
C ILE A 158 17.35 3.97 5.35
N ARG A 159 18.09 4.91 5.94
CA ARG A 159 17.58 6.19 6.44
C ARG A 159 17.54 7.18 5.27
N PHE A 160 16.37 7.71 4.93
CA PHE A 160 16.25 8.83 3.99
C PHE A 160 16.12 10.15 4.75
N LYS A 161 16.94 11.14 4.37
CA LYS A 161 16.97 12.47 4.99
C LYS A 161 15.75 13.27 4.52
N LYS A 162 14.96 13.79 5.46
CA LYS A 162 13.82 14.67 5.18
C LYS A 162 14.36 16.00 4.63
N PHE A 163 13.94 16.39 3.43
CA PHE A 163 13.94 17.80 3.03
C PHE A 163 12.64 18.45 3.51
#